data_AF-A0A3S9Q889-F1
#
_entry.id   AF-A0A3S9Q889-F1
#
_cell.length_a   1.000
_cell.length_b   1.000
_cell.length_c   1.000
_cell.angle_alpha   90.00
_cell.angle_beta   90.00
_cell.angle_gamma   90.00
#
_symmetry.space_group_name_H-M   'P 1'
#
loop_
_entity.id
_entity.type
_entity.pdbx_description
1 polymer ?
#
loop_
_entity_poly.entity_id
_entity_poly.type
_entity_poly.pdbx_seq_one_letter_code
_entity_poly.pdbx_strand_id
1 'polypeptide(L)'
;MRLITAVLLIFLVLLQYRLWFGKNSVPDYLALEQEVTRQIANNNKLKQRNKLLYADTDDLKSGTEAIEERARHELGMIKQGETFFRVIPNDDADEKERPR
;
A
#
# COMPACT_ATOMS: atom_id res chain seq x y z
N MET A 1 -4.08 -67.32 -2.42
CA MET A 1 -4.48 -66.59 -1.18
C MET A 1 -3.32 -65.88 -0.48
N ARG A 2 -2.19 -66.54 -0.16
CA ARG A 2 -1.05 -65.90 0.56
C ARG A 2 -0.25 -64.85 -0.25
N LEU A 3 -0.22 -64.98 -1.57
CA LEU A 3 0.48 -64.04 -2.46
C LEU A 3 -0.27 -62.70 -2.61
N ILE A 4 -1.60 -62.76 -2.77
CA ILE A 4 -2.45 -61.57 -2.88
C ILE A 4 -2.40 -60.74 -1.58
N THR A 5 -2.43 -61.42 -0.43
CA THR A 5 -2.31 -60.75 0.88
C THR A 5 -0.95 -60.08 1.07
N ALA A 6 0.15 -60.71 0.63
CA ALA A 6 1.48 -60.10 0.68
C ALA A 6 1.59 -58.86 -0.23
N VAL A 7 1.07 -58.92 -1.46
CA VAL A 7 1.04 -57.77 -2.38
C VAL A 7 0.19 -56.62 -1.80
N LEU A 8 -0.96 -56.95 -1.22
CA LEU A 8 -1.82 -55.95 -0.59
C LEU A 8 -1.14 -55.29 0.62
N LEU A 9 -0.38 -56.05 1.40
CA LEU A 9 0.42 -55.55 2.52
C LEU A 9 1.54 -54.60 2.05
N ILE A 10 2.22 -54.94 0.96
CA ILE A 10 3.24 -54.09 0.35
C ILE A 10 2.63 -52.77 -0.12
N PHE A 11 1.49 -52.83 -0.81
CA PHE A 11 0.76 -51.63 -1.23
C PHE A 11 0.32 -50.79 -0.04
N LEU A 12 -0.17 -51.42 1.03
CA LEU A 12 -0.56 -50.74 2.26
C LEU A 12 0.63 -49.99 2.86
N VAL A 13 1.79 -50.65 3.00
CA VAL A 13 3.01 -50.03 3.54
C VAL A 13 3.49 -48.88 2.65
N LEU A 14 3.48 -49.04 1.33
CA LEU A 14 3.83 -47.97 0.39
C LEU A 14 2.89 -46.77 0.52
N LEU A 15 1.59 -47.00 0.71
CA LEU A 15 0.61 -45.94 0.88
C LEU A 15 0.81 -45.21 2.21
N GLN A 16 1.07 -45.96 3.29
CA GLN A 16 1.40 -45.38 4.60
C GLN A 16 2.69 -44.54 4.51
N TYR A 17 3.74 -45.08 3.88
CA TYR A 17 5.00 -44.35 3.70
C TYR A 17 4.80 -43.07 2.88
N ARG A 18 4.01 -43.13 1.80
CA ARG A 18 3.70 -41.95 0.98
C ARG A 18 2.82 -40.93 1.71
N LEU A 19 1.98 -41.35 2.65
CA LEU A 19 1.16 -40.44 3.45
C LEU A 19 2.02 -39.68 4.48
N TRP A 20 3.03 -40.34 5.05
CA TRP A 20 3.90 -39.79 6.09
C TRP A 20 5.10 -38.99 5.54
N PHE A 21 5.63 -39.38 4.36
CA PHE A 21 6.84 -38.79 3.75
C PHE A 21 6.64 -38.29 2.32
N GLY A 22 5.40 -38.28 1.79
CA GLY A 22 5.10 -37.74 0.47
C GLY A 22 5.15 -36.22 0.42
N LYS A 23 5.31 -35.66 -0.78
CA LYS A 23 5.04 -34.24 -1.03
C LYS A 23 3.60 -33.96 -0.58
N ASN A 24 3.38 -32.99 0.33
CA ASN A 24 2.16 -32.74 1.12
C ASN A 24 2.02 -33.52 2.45
N SER A 25 3.11 -34.00 3.04
CA SER A 25 3.07 -34.62 4.37
C SER A 25 2.65 -33.61 5.45
N VAL A 26 1.95 -34.09 6.47
CA VAL A 26 1.51 -33.32 7.66
C VAL A 26 2.60 -32.39 8.24
N PRO A 27 3.89 -32.81 8.37
CA PRO A 27 4.96 -31.92 8.84
C PRO A 27 5.26 -30.74 7.90
N ASP A 28 5.14 -30.91 6.59
CA ASP A 28 5.34 -29.82 5.61
C ASP A 28 4.25 -28.76 5.75
N TYR A 29 3.01 -29.19 6.00
CA TYR A 29 1.88 -28.29 6.23
C TYR A 29 2.07 -27.48 7.51
N LEU A 30 2.50 -28.12 8.60
CA LEU A 30 2.80 -27.46 9.88
C LEU A 30 3.96 -26.47 9.76
N ALA A 31 5.01 -26.81 9.00
CA ALA A 31 6.14 -25.92 8.76
C ALA A 31 5.73 -24.69 7.92
N LEU A 32 4.93 -24.91 6.87
CA LEU A 32 4.45 -23.84 5.99
C LEU A 32 3.48 -22.89 6.71
N GLU A 33 2.61 -23.41 7.58
CA GLU A 33 1.70 -22.59 8.40
C GLU A 33 2.45 -21.67 9.37
N GLN A 34 3.54 -22.17 9.97
CA GLN A 34 4.41 -21.36 10.83
C GLN A 34 5.11 -20.24 10.05
N GLU A 35 5.56 -20.53 8.83
CA GLU A 35 6.21 -19.53 7.98
C GLU A 35 5.22 -18.44 7.54
N VAL A 36 4.01 -18.83 7.13
CA VAL A 36 2.93 -17.90 6.77
C VAL A 36 2.59 -16.99 7.95
N THR A 37 2.48 -17.54 9.16
CA THR A 37 2.18 -16.76 10.37
C THR A 37 3.27 -15.72 10.66
N ARG A 38 4.55 -16.08 10.51
CA ARG A 38 5.68 -15.15 10.66
C ARG A 38 5.65 -14.04 9.60
N GLN A 39 5.36 -14.39 8.35
CA GLN A 39 5.27 -13.41 7.27
C GLN A 39 4.09 -12.43 7.47
N ILE A 40 2.94 -12.91 7.94
CA ILE A 40 1.78 -12.06 8.27
C ILE A 40 2.12 -11.08 9.40
N ALA A 41 2.78 -11.54 10.47
CA ALA A 41 3.18 -10.68 11.58
C ALA A 41 4.14 -9.56 11.11
N ASN A 42 5.12 -9.90 10.28
CA ASN A 42 6.05 -8.92 9.70
C ASN A 42 5.34 -7.93 8.77
N ASN A 43 4.41 -8.41 7.93
CA ASN A 43 3.65 -7.56 7.02
C ASN A 43 2.77 -6.56 7.79
N ASN A 44 2.11 -7.01 8.86
CA ASN A 44 1.29 -6.13 9.71
C ASN A 44 2.14 -5.04 10.37
N LYS A 45 3.33 -5.37 10.88
CA LYS A 45 4.25 -4.38 11.44
C LYS A 45 4.69 -3.35 10.40
N LEU A 46 5.00 -3.79 9.17
CA LEU A 46 5.38 -2.90 8.08
C LEU A 46 4.21 -1.99 7.66
N LYS A 47 2.99 -2.54 7.53
CA LYS A 47 1.78 -1.75 7.23
C LYS A 47 1.51 -0.68 8.26
N GLN A 48 1.66 -0.98 9.55
CA GLN A 48 1.44 -0.01 10.61
C GLN A 48 2.46 1.14 10.55
N ARG A 49 3.74 0.83 10.35
CA ARG A 49 4.78 1.86 10.17
C ARG A 49 4.54 2.71 8.93
N ASN A 50 4.15 2.06 7.83
CA ASN A 50 3.89 2.74 6.58
C ASN A 50 2.68 3.68 6.69
N LYS A 51 1.61 3.26 7.39
CA LYS A 51 0.47 4.13 7.71
C LYS A 51 0.87 5.38 8.50
N LEU A 52 1.75 5.22 9.50
CA LEU A 52 2.27 6.36 10.26
C LEU A 52 3.08 7.30 9.38
N LEU A 53 4.01 6.76 8.59
CA LEU A 53 4.85 7.57 7.69
C LEU A 53 4.04 8.31 6.63
N TYR A 54 2.97 7.70 6.11
CA TYR A 54 2.06 8.39 5.18
C TYR A 54 1.32 9.54 5.87
N ALA A 55 0.84 9.35 7.10
CA ALA A 55 0.21 10.42 7.87
C ALA A 55 1.19 11.57 8.15
N ASP A 56 2.43 11.25 8.55
CA ASP A 56 3.47 12.26 8.78
C ASP A 56 3.81 13.02 7.49
N THR A 57 3.88 12.31 6.35
CA THR A 57 4.18 12.93 5.05
C THR A 57 3.04 13.85 4.60
N ASP A 58 1.80 13.43 4.82
CA ASP A 58 0.61 14.22 4.47
C ASP A 58 0.51 15.48 5.35
N ASP A 59 0.79 15.36 6.64
CA ASP A 59 0.85 16.47 7.58
C ASP A 59 1.94 17.48 7.18
N LEU A 60 3.16 17.01 6.92
CA LEU A 60 4.27 17.85 6.46
C LEU A 60 3.92 18.57 5.15
N LYS A 61 3.31 17.86 4.19
CA LYS A 61 2.96 18.44 2.90
C LYS A 61 1.88 19.52 3.05
N SER A 62 0.81 19.23 3.80
CA SER A 62 -0.25 20.20 4.07
C SER A 62 0.28 21.43 4.82
N GLY A 63 1.20 21.25 5.77
CA GLY A 63 1.83 22.34 6.50
C GLY A 63 2.69 23.21 5.59
N THR A 64 3.46 22.63 4.66
CA THR A 64 4.25 23.40 3.69
C THR A 64 3.40 24.12 2.66
N GLU A 65 2.32 23.50 2.17
CA GLU A 65 1.37 24.12 1.25
C GLU A 65 0.65 25.30 1.91
N ALA A 66 0.24 25.17 3.18
CA ALA A 66 -0.36 26.25 3.95
C ALA A 66 0.60 27.44 4.16
N ILE A 67 1.89 27.17 4.38
CA ILE A 67 2.91 28.22 4.51
C ILE A 67 3.17 28.89 3.16
N GLU A 68 3.23 28.14 2.06
CA GLU A 68 3.44 28.68 0.71
C GLU A 68 2.24 29.54 0.27
N GLU A 69 1.01 29.10 0.52
CA GLU A 69 -0.20 29.87 0.24
C GLU A 69 -0.16 31.22 0.97
N ARG A 70 0.21 31.21 2.26
CA ARG A 70 0.37 32.44 3.05
C ARG A 70 1.47 33.35 2.51
N ALA A 71 2.62 32.80 2.13
CA ALA A 71 3.72 33.57 1.55
C ALA A 71 3.35 34.19 0.18
N ARG A 72 2.58 33.47 -0.64
CA ARG A 72 2.06 33.98 -1.92
C ARG A 72 1.02 35.07 -1.72
N HIS A 73 0.06 34.87 -0.82
CA HIS A 73 -1.04 35.81 -0.57
C HIS A 73 -0.62 37.07 0.21
N GLU A 74 0.15 36.93 1.29
CA GLU A 74 0.47 38.05 2.19
C GLU A 74 1.78 38.77 1.79
N LEU A 75 2.78 38.03 1.31
CA LEU A 75 4.11 38.57 1.04
C LEU A 75 4.41 38.76 -0.46
N GLY A 76 3.48 38.36 -1.34
CA GLY A 76 3.68 38.43 -2.78
C GLY A 76 4.89 37.61 -3.25
N MET A 77 5.21 36.52 -2.55
CA MET A 77 6.34 35.66 -2.87
C MET A 77 6.12 35.00 -4.25
N ILE A 78 7.10 35.18 -5.14
CA ILE A 78 7.13 34.55 -6.47
C ILE A 78 8.37 33.66 -6.53
N LYS A 79 8.24 32.41 -6.99
CA LYS A 79 9.35 31.47 -7.07
C LYS A 79 10.26 31.81 -8.25
N GLN A 80 11.54 31.45 -8.16
CA GLN A 80 12.50 31.62 -9.26
C GLN A 80 12.02 30.88 -10.52
N GLY A 81 11.77 31.62 -11.60
CA GLY A 81 11.28 31.08 -12.88
C GLY A 81 9.75 31.05 -13.05
N GLU A 82 8.96 31.58 -12.11
CA GLU A 82 7.51 31.72 -12.27
C GLU A 82 7.13 33.08 -12.91
N THR A 83 6.14 33.08 -13.81
CA THR A 83 5.56 34.30 -14.40
C THR A 83 4.24 34.62 -13.69
N PHE A 84 4.21 35.71 -12.92
CA PHE A 84 3.02 36.14 -12.18
C PHE A 84 2.13 37.05 -13.04
N PHE A 85 0.87 36.65 -13.24
CA PHE A 85 -0.14 37.44 -13.94
C PHE A 85 -1.12 38.04 -12.91
N ARG A 86 -1.12 39.36 -12.77
CA ARG A 86 -2.12 40.08 -11.99
C ARG A 86 -3.19 40.61 -12.93
N VAL A 87 -4.38 40.02 -12.87
CA VAL A 87 -5.55 40.53 -13.61
C VAL A 87 -6.06 41.76 -12.86
N ILE A 88 -5.91 42.94 -13.47
CA ILE A 88 -6.52 44.17 -12.97
C ILE A 88 -7.86 44.29 -13.72
N PRO A 89 -9.01 44.31 -13.03
CA PRO A 89 -10.26 44.66 -13.69
C PRO A 89 -10.14 46.09 -14.21
N ASN A 90 -10.34 46.28 -15.52
CA ASN A 90 -10.54 47.61 -16.05
C ASN A 90 -11.95 48.05 -15.65
N ASP A 91 -12.04 48.96 -14.68
CA ASP A 91 -13.30 49.64 -14.30
C ASP A 91 -13.94 50.40 -15.50
N ASP A 92 -13.23 50.53 -16.62
CA ASP A 92 -13.69 51.22 -17.83
C ASP A 92 -14.73 50.43 -18.66
N ALA A 93 -15.02 49.17 -18.32
CA ALA A 93 -15.94 48.31 -19.07
C ALA A 93 -17.39 48.32 -18.54
N ASP A 94 -17.62 48.70 -17.28
CA ASP A 94 -18.96 48.66 -16.65
C ASP A 94 -19.78 49.96 -16.80
N GLU A 95 -19.20 51.03 -17.36
CA GLU A 95 -19.92 52.30 -17.58
C GLU A 95 -20.62 52.38 -18.96
N LYS A 96 -20.35 51.44 -19.88
CA LYS A 96 -20.93 51.45 -21.22
C LYS A 96 -22.27 50.70 -21.37
N GLU A 97 -22.77 50.05 -20.31
CA GLU A 97 -24.01 49.25 -20.36
C GLU A 97 -25.20 49.83 -19.55
N ARG A 98 -25.15 51.09 -19.10
CA ARG A 98 -26.32 51.74 -18.50
C ARG A 98 -27.08 52.55 -19.56
N PRO A 99 -28.21 52.05 -20.13
CA PRO A 99 -29.08 52.89 -20.93
C PRO A 99 -29.74 53.92 -19.99
N ARG A 100 -29.70 55.19 -20.41
CA ARG A 100 -30.47 56.27 -19.80
C ARG A 100 -31.96 56.09 -20.03
#